data_AF-A0A0C9W0T9-F1
#
_entry.id   AF-A0A0C9W0T9-F1
#
_cell.length_a   1.000
_cell.length_b   1.000
_cell.length_c   1.000
_cell.angle_alpha   90.00
_cell.angle_beta   90.00
_cell.angle_gamma   90.00
#
_symmetry.space_group_name_H-M   'P 1'
#
loop_
_entity.id
_entity.type
_entity.pdbx_description
1 polymer ?
#
loop_
_entity_poly.entity_id
_entity_poly.type
_entity_poly.pdbx_seq_one_letter_code
_entity_poly.pdbx_strand_id
1 'polypeptide(L)'
;MTKQKRHYSALSQPTLEMSELVCKTLNHDATDMLIDKWLEHRNDAYWEWFQGVRERKHAANTLRRQVIVWNKGEFVPENIFCRTVDTGRLIPLDRTWTTHVYHHRSMQDRKLSMMPVVFTMLPELMLLRGMHDHGCDDVYIIVTDMKRQEMDDVTEYFKLVCRHAYGRTCKTNIGTQIQYDHMRLSHTLLKQRRTPCFPQIDLIFRAILYEKRPPFIILFSHQTTSYSQILFTHPSFVPAGDIFFDFPSGCPNPCCNDDCEMIRFPRRGIEGAAVLSIKRGGRLGRKIKAKEMCNWIDCSACFNEETQHYAESSEGSQSSVESGDTPTTNGLVCSKCRLVKYCSPEHQRKDWEEHRRVCAKPAA
;
A
#
# COMPACT_ATOMS: atom_id res chain seq x y z
N MET A 1 -23.46 23.83 -23.50
CA MET A 1 -22.35 24.43 -22.72
C MET A 1 -21.08 23.65 -23.01
N THR A 2 -20.13 24.27 -23.72
CA THR A 2 -18.82 23.67 -24.02
C THR A 2 -18.01 23.55 -22.72
N LYS A 3 -17.68 22.32 -22.29
CA LYS A 3 -16.79 22.07 -21.15
C LYS A 3 -15.46 22.78 -21.43
N GLN A 4 -15.19 23.90 -20.76
CA GLN A 4 -13.92 24.60 -20.82
C GLN A 4 -12.84 23.61 -20.35
N LYS A 5 -11.90 23.24 -21.23
CA LYS A 5 -10.81 22.32 -20.88
C LYS A 5 -9.99 22.96 -19.75
N ARG A 6 -10.06 22.38 -18.55
CA ARG A 6 -9.24 22.83 -17.43
C ARG A 6 -7.77 22.64 -17.79
N HIS A 7 -7.01 23.73 -17.78
CA HIS A 7 -5.56 23.66 -17.97
C HIS A 7 -4.91 22.99 -16.75
N TYR A 8 -3.91 22.14 -17.03
CA TYR A 8 -3.11 21.51 -16.00
C TYR A 8 -2.33 22.55 -15.19
N SER A 9 -2.30 22.38 -13.86
CA SER A 9 -1.44 23.12 -12.95
C SER A 9 -0.95 22.20 -11.83
N ALA A 10 0.30 22.42 -11.41
CA ALA A 10 0.93 21.68 -10.30
C ALA A 10 0.22 21.91 -8.96
N LEU A 11 -0.52 23.02 -8.81
CA LEU A 11 -1.20 23.40 -7.57
C LEU A 11 -2.70 23.11 -7.59
N SER A 12 -3.31 22.92 -8.76
CA SER A 12 -4.73 22.58 -8.88
C SER A 12 -4.95 21.07 -8.76
N GLN A 13 -6.08 20.65 -8.20
CA GLN A 13 -6.50 19.25 -8.20
C GLN A 13 -6.74 18.75 -9.64
N PRO A 14 -5.98 17.75 -10.14
CA PRO A 14 -6.22 17.13 -11.43
C PRO A 14 -7.25 16.00 -11.30
N THR A 15 -7.73 15.52 -12.45
CA THR A 15 -8.58 14.33 -12.56
C THR A 15 -7.98 13.30 -13.51
N LEU A 16 -8.36 12.03 -13.37
CA LEU A 16 -7.90 10.94 -14.23
C LEU A 16 -8.30 11.17 -15.68
N GLU A 17 -9.43 11.83 -15.93
CA GLU A 17 -9.89 12.23 -17.27
C GLU A 17 -8.90 13.16 -18.00
N MET A 18 -8.04 13.87 -17.26
CA MET A 18 -7.02 14.74 -17.86
C MET A 18 -5.75 13.97 -18.27
N SER A 19 -5.63 12.69 -17.90
CA SER A 19 -4.44 11.89 -18.17
C SER A 19 -4.37 11.48 -19.64
N GLU A 20 -3.18 11.59 -20.21
CA GLU A 20 -2.85 11.09 -21.55
C GLU A 20 -2.24 9.69 -21.52
N LEU A 21 -2.02 9.12 -20.32
CA LEU A 21 -1.48 7.79 -20.17
C LEU A 21 -2.54 6.73 -20.43
N VAL A 22 -2.10 5.63 -21.05
CA VAL A 22 -2.93 4.45 -21.26
C VAL A 22 -2.96 3.66 -19.95
N CYS A 23 -4.15 3.31 -19.49
CA CYS A 23 -4.35 2.42 -18.34
C CYS A 23 -4.65 1.01 -18.84
N LYS A 24 -3.78 0.05 -18.51
CA LYS A 24 -4.07 -1.37 -18.68
C LYS A 24 -4.40 -1.99 -17.34
N THR A 25 -5.55 -2.66 -17.29
CA THR A 25 -6.06 -3.31 -16.08
C THR A 25 -5.77 -4.80 -16.14
N LEU A 26 -5.14 -5.34 -15.09
CA LEU A 26 -4.99 -6.78 -14.87
C LEU A 26 -5.96 -7.16 -13.76
N ASN A 27 -6.93 -8.03 -14.08
CA ASN A 27 -7.88 -8.55 -13.12
C ASN A 27 -7.25 -9.65 -12.25
N HIS A 28 -8.04 -10.20 -11.34
CA HIS A 28 -7.60 -11.29 -10.46
C HIS A 28 -7.17 -12.54 -11.25
N ASP A 29 -7.88 -12.95 -12.31
CA ASP A 29 -7.45 -14.10 -13.13
C ASP A 29 -6.03 -13.94 -13.69
N ALA A 30 -5.72 -12.74 -14.20
CA ALA A 30 -4.38 -12.43 -14.71
C ALA A 30 -3.33 -12.46 -13.60
N THR A 31 -3.68 -12.00 -12.40
CA THR A 31 -2.82 -12.06 -11.21
C THR A 31 -2.57 -13.50 -10.76
N ASP A 32 -3.62 -14.34 -10.71
CA ASP A 32 -3.52 -15.74 -10.29
C ASP A 32 -2.62 -16.53 -11.25
N MET A 33 -2.77 -16.31 -12.57
CA MET A 33 -1.85 -16.88 -13.56
C MET A 33 -0.38 -16.47 -13.33
N LEU A 34 -0.12 -15.25 -12.86
CA LEU A 34 1.24 -14.80 -12.56
C LEU A 34 1.77 -15.45 -11.28
N ILE A 35 0.90 -15.67 -10.28
CA ILE A 35 1.23 -16.38 -9.04
C ILE A 35 1.60 -17.83 -9.34
N ASP A 36 0.78 -18.55 -10.11
CA ASP A 36 1.05 -19.93 -10.51
C ASP A 36 2.42 -20.03 -11.20
N LYS A 37 2.65 -19.14 -12.17
CA LYS A 37 3.93 -19.06 -12.87
C LYS A 37 5.08 -18.74 -11.91
N TRP A 38 4.88 -17.87 -10.93
CA TRP A 38 5.93 -17.55 -9.96
C TRP A 38 6.27 -18.75 -9.07
N LEU A 39 5.26 -19.52 -8.65
CA LEU A 39 5.43 -20.74 -7.85
C LEU A 39 6.17 -21.84 -8.62
N GLU A 40 5.93 -21.98 -9.93
CA GLU A 40 6.65 -22.93 -10.79
C GLU A 40 8.16 -22.69 -10.83
N HIS A 41 8.58 -21.42 -10.79
CA HIS A 41 9.98 -21.04 -10.97
C HIS A 41 10.81 -21.15 -9.68
N ARG A 42 10.21 -21.56 -8.54
CA ARG A 42 10.84 -21.68 -7.21
C ARG A 42 11.97 -20.67 -6.99
N ASN A 43 11.62 -19.40 -6.86
CA ASN A 43 12.62 -18.37 -6.61
C ASN A 43 13.22 -18.57 -5.21
N ASP A 44 14.40 -19.20 -5.15
CA ASP A 44 15.02 -19.74 -3.94
C ASP A 44 15.09 -18.70 -2.80
N ALA A 45 15.40 -17.44 -3.10
CA ALA A 45 15.53 -16.41 -2.07
C ALA A 45 14.20 -16.10 -1.35
N TYR A 46 13.09 -15.98 -2.08
CA TYR A 46 11.77 -15.77 -1.48
C TYR A 46 11.30 -17.00 -0.71
N TRP A 47 11.54 -18.17 -1.28
CA TRP A 47 11.20 -19.43 -0.64
C TRP A 47 11.94 -19.60 0.69
N GLU A 48 13.26 -19.40 0.71
CA GLU A 48 14.10 -19.45 1.91
C GLU A 48 13.64 -18.44 2.97
N TRP A 49 13.28 -17.22 2.55
CA TRP A 49 12.77 -16.21 3.48
C TRP A 49 11.45 -16.63 4.12
N PHE A 50 10.47 -17.10 3.33
CA PHE A 50 9.21 -17.61 3.87
C PHE A 50 9.40 -18.88 4.70
N GLN A 51 10.38 -19.73 4.37
CA GLN A 51 10.77 -20.86 5.20
C GLN A 51 11.30 -20.39 6.55
N GLY A 52 12.11 -19.32 6.59
CA GLY A 52 12.52 -18.64 7.82
C GLY A 52 11.34 -18.13 8.66
N VAL A 53 10.31 -17.57 8.01
CA VAL A 53 9.03 -17.20 8.64
C VAL A 53 8.34 -18.42 9.27
N ARG A 54 8.25 -19.53 8.55
CA ARG A 54 7.65 -20.78 9.05
C ARG A 54 8.42 -21.39 10.22
N GLU A 55 9.75 -21.35 10.14
CA GLU A 55 10.67 -21.78 11.21
C GLU A 55 10.72 -20.79 12.37
N ARG A 56 9.96 -19.68 12.31
CA ARG A 56 9.83 -18.66 13.36
C ARG A 56 11.13 -17.92 13.68
N LYS A 57 12.06 -17.81 12.73
CA LYS A 57 13.29 -16.99 12.88
C LYS A 57 12.96 -15.53 13.23
N HIS A 58 11.82 -15.03 12.75
CA HIS A 58 11.33 -13.67 13.02
C HIS A 58 10.47 -13.55 14.29
N ALA A 59 10.24 -14.64 15.05
CA ALA A 59 9.31 -14.63 16.18
C ALA A 59 9.81 -13.83 17.39
N ALA A 60 11.12 -13.60 17.51
CA ALA A 60 11.71 -12.84 18.62
C ALA A 60 11.22 -11.37 18.70
N ASN A 61 10.64 -10.82 17.63
CA ASN A 61 10.18 -9.42 17.56
C ASN A 61 8.65 -9.24 17.73
N THR A 62 7.89 -10.30 18.06
CA THR A 62 6.41 -10.33 17.99
C THR A 62 5.63 -9.57 19.09
N LEU A 63 6.18 -8.49 19.63
CA LEU A 63 5.42 -7.57 20.50
C LEU A 63 4.52 -6.63 19.68
N ARG A 64 3.34 -7.15 19.33
CA ARG A 64 2.07 -6.42 19.12
C ARG A 64 1.82 -5.59 17.84
N ARG A 65 2.70 -5.53 16.83
CA ARG A 65 2.45 -4.66 15.65
C ARG A 65 2.02 -5.38 14.38
N GLN A 66 2.93 -6.06 13.71
CA GLN A 66 2.68 -6.79 12.48
C GLN A 66 3.19 -8.24 12.65
N VAL A 67 2.64 -9.19 11.90
CA VAL A 67 3.12 -10.58 11.91
C VAL A 67 2.85 -11.22 10.57
N ILE A 68 3.75 -12.09 10.13
CA ILE A 68 3.53 -13.02 9.03
C ILE A 68 3.57 -14.43 9.61
N VAL A 69 2.61 -15.26 9.23
CA VAL A 69 2.43 -16.59 9.78
C VAL A 69 2.22 -17.59 8.66
N TRP A 70 3.04 -18.63 8.66
CA TRP A 70 2.85 -19.81 7.83
C TRP A 70 3.15 -21.05 8.68
N ASN A 71 2.10 -21.72 9.15
CA ASN A 71 2.22 -22.83 10.12
C ASN A 71 1.93 -24.21 9.51
N LYS A 72 1.07 -24.27 8.49
CA LYS A 72 0.58 -25.52 7.88
C LYS A 72 0.47 -25.34 6.37
N GLY A 73 0.35 -26.47 5.68
CA GLY A 73 0.13 -26.51 4.24
C GLY A 73 1.40 -26.30 3.44
N GLU A 74 1.21 -26.32 2.13
CA GLU A 74 2.24 -26.08 1.13
C GLU A 74 2.54 -24.59 0.99
N PHE A 75 3.59 -24.28 0.22
CA PHE A 75 4.00 -22.91 -0.07
C PHE A 75 3.12 -22.29 -1.14
N VAL A 76 1.97 -21.82 -0.70
CA VAL A 76 1.00 -21.16 -1.56
C VAL A 76 0.40 -19.99 -0.79
N PRO A 77 -0.03 -18.91 -1.47
CA PRO A 77 -0.44 -17.66 -0.83
C PRO A 77 -1.61 -17.86 0.15
N GLU A 78 -2.48 -18.84 -0.10
CA GLU A 78 -3.64 -19.13 0.74
C GLU A 78 -3.24 -19.62 2.15
N ASN A 79 -2.02 -20.15 2.30
CA ASN A 79 -1.51 -20.69 3.57
C ASN A 79 -0.64 -19.70 4.35
N ILE A 80 -0.31 -18.55 3.76
CA ILE A 80 0.53 -17.52 4.36
C ILE A 80 -0.36 -16.37 4.77
N PHE A 81 -0.34 -16.00 6.04
CA PHE A 81 -1.19 -14.95 6.58
C PHE A 81 -0.38 -13.76 7.03
N CYS A 82 -0.89 -12.56 6.79
CA CYS A 82 -0.32 -11.32 7.27
C CYS A 82 -1.30 -10.59 8.19
N ARG A 83 -0.79 -10.04 9.30
CA ARG A 83 -1.54 -9.06 10.06
C ARG A 83 -1.50 -7.73 9.35
N THR A 84 -2.67 -7.24 9.01
CA THR A 84 -2.85 -5.97 8.32
C THR A 84 -2.48 -4.79 9.22
N VAL A 85 -1.87 -3.77 8.62
CA VAL A 85 -1.38 -2.57 9.34
C VAL A 85 -2.50 -1.58 9.67
N ASP A 86 -3.62 -1.65 8.96
CA ASP A 86 -4.75 -0.73 9.08
C ASP A 86 -5.86 -1.24 9.99
N THR A 87 -6.13 -2.54 10.01
CA THR A 87 -7.22 -3.15 10.79
C THR A 87 -6.80 -4.18 11.83
N GLY A 88 -5.54 -4.60 11.81
CA GLY A 88 -5.02 -5.63 12.72
C GLY A 88 -5.60 -7.03 12.47
N ARG A 89 -6.41 -7.22 11.42
CA ARG A 89 -6.90 -8.54 10.98
C ARG A 89 -5.75 -9.38 10.47
N LEU A 90 -5.82 -10.68 10.71
CA LEU A 90 -4.92 -11.68 10.17
C LEU A 90 -5.60 -12.30 8.93
N ILE A 91 -5.13 -11.94 7.74
CA ILE A 91 -5.73 -12.35 6.46
C ILE A 91 -4.71 -13.13 5.61
N PRO A 92 -5.14 -14.06 4.75
CA PRO A 92 -4.26 -14.77 3.83
C PRO A 92 -3.72 -13.86 2.70
N LEU A 93 -2.62 -14.27 2.04
CA LEU A 93 -2.01 -13.53 0.92
C LEU A 93 -2.71 -13.75 -0.42
N ASP A 94 -3.59 -14.75 -0.54
CA ASP A 94 -4.40 -15.09 -1.72
C ASP A 94 -5.56 -14.12 -2.00
N ARG A 95 -5.68 -13.04 -1.23
CA ARG A 95 -6.74 -12.05 -1.42
C ARG A 95 -6.61 -11.42 -2.80
N THR A 96 -7.67 -11.49 -3.59
CA THR A 96 -7.69 -10.96 -4.95
C THR A 96 -7.50 -9.44 -4.99
N TRP A 97 -6.89 -8.95 -6.06
CA TRP A 97 -6.78 -7.52 -6.35
C TRP A 97 -6.76 -7.26 -7.86
N THR A 98 -7.02 -6.01 -8.22
CA THR A 98 -6.92 -5.50 -9.58
C THR A 98 -5.70 -4.59 -9.67
N THR A 99 -4.85 -4.80 -10.68
CA THR A 99 -3.69 -3.94 -10.91
C THR A 99 -3.94 -3.00 -12.09
N HIS A 100 -3.86 -1.69 -11.84
CA HIS A 100 -3.99 -0.63 -12.83
C HIS A 100 -2.59 -0.12 -13.21
N VAL A 101 -2.17 -0.45 -14.43
CA VAL A 101 -0.84 -0.09 -14.96
C VAL A 101 -0.99 1.08 -15.94
N TYR A 102 -0.57 2.26 -15.51
CA TYR A 102 -0.52 3.46 -16.34
C TYR A 102 0.82 3.55 -17.05
N HIS A 103 0.81 3.65 -18.37
CA HIS A 103 2.03 3.73 -19.17
C HIS A 103 1.88 4.70 -20.34
N HIS A 104 3.01 5.15 -20.89
CA HIS A 104 3.02 5.95 -22.10
C HIS A 104 2.59 5.10 -23.31
N ARG A 105 1.87 5.71 -24.26
CA ARG A 105 1.37 5.04 -25.49
C ARG A 105 2.47 4.37 -26.32
N SER A 106 3.69 4.91 -26.30
CA SER A 106 4.83 4.33 -27.04
C SER A 106 5.17 2.89 -26.62
N MET A 107 4.81 2.47 -25.40
CA MET A 107 5.00 1.09 -24.96
C MET A 107 4.01 0.13 -25.64
N GLN A 108 2.79 0.60 -25.92
CA GLN A 108 1.79 -0.15 -26.67
C GLN A 108 2.18 -0.30 -28.13
N ASP A 109 2.70 0.78 -28.74
CA ASP A 109 3.19 0.77 -30.12
C ASP A 109 4.30 -0.27 -30.32
N ARG A 110 5.12 -0.50 -29.28
CA ARG A 110 6.17 -1.53 -29.24
C ARG A 110 5.66 -2.93 -28.86
N LYS A 111 4.35 -3.11 -28.68
CA LYS A 111 3.71 -4.36 -28.23
C LYS A 111 4.28 -4.92 -26.93
N LEU A 112 4.75 -4.07 -26.03
CA LEU A 112 5.28 -4.50 -24.74
C LEU A 112 4.11 -4.94 -23.84
N SER A 113 4.16 -6.17 -23.36
CA SER A 113 3.19 -6.66 -22.37
C SER A 113 3.43 -5.98 -21.02
N MET A 114 2.36 -5.72 -20.26
CA MET A 114 2.45 -5.24 -18.87
C MET A 114 2.56 -6.38 -17.87
N MET A 115 2.33 -7.63 -18.29
CA MET A 115 2.48 -8.82 -17.42
C MET A 115 3.88 -8.92 -16.81
N PRO A 116 4.99 -8.71 -17.56
CA PRO A 116 6.33 -8.67 -16.98
C PRO A 116 6.48 -7.63 -15.88
N VAL A 117 5.89 -6.43 -16.03
CA VAL A 117 5.97 -5.36 -15.00
C VAL A 117 5.42 -5.87 -13.66
N VAL A 118 4.25 -6.50 -13.69
CA VAL A 118 3.61 -7.03 -12.47
C VAL A 118 4.33 -8.26 -11.96
N PHE A 119 4.70 -9.19 -12.83
CA PHE A 119 5.45 -10.41 -12.47
C PHE A 119 6.76 -10.09 -11.75
N THR A 120 7.46 -9.06 -12.22
CA THR A 120 8.72 -8.58 -11.67
C THR A 120 8.63 -8.09 -10.23
N MET A 121 7.47 -7.61 -9.79
CA MET A 121 7.24 -7.10 -8.43
C MET A 121 6.22 -7.97 -7.66
N LEU A 122 5.90 -9.16 -8.17
CA LEU A 122 4.77 -9.94 -7.67
C LEU A 122 4.89 -10.27 -6.17
N PRO A 123 6.05 -10.72 -5.65
CA PRO A 123 6.18 -11.00 -4.23
C PRO A 123 5.93 -9.77 -3.35
N GLU A 124 6.46 -8.61 -3.75
CA GLU A 124 6.26 -7.34 -3.06
C GLU A 124 4.80 -6.92 -3.11
N LEU A 125 4.14 -7.09 -4.27
CA LEU A 125 2.73 -6.77 -4.45
C LEU A 125 1.81 -7.64 -3.59
N MET A 126 2.07 -8.95 -3.54
CA MET A 126 1.33 -9.89 -2.69
C MET A 126 1.43 -9.52 -1.21
N LEU A 127 2.64 -9.19 -0.75
CA LEU A 127 2.83 -8.72 0.62
C LEU A 127 2.14 -7.38 0.86
N LEU A 128 2.35 -6.39 -0.02
CA LEU A 128 1.71 -5.07 0.11
C LEU A 128 0.18 -5.18 0.14
N ARG A 129 -0.40 -6.04 -0.70
CA ARG A 129 -1.84 -6.34 -0.68
C ARG A 129 -2.26 -7.01 0.62
N GLY A 130 -1.55 -8.06 1.04
CA GLY A 130 -1.86 -8.80 2.27
C GLY A 130 -1.70 -7.98 3.55
N MET A 131 -0.91 -6.91 3.52
CA MET A 131 -0.70 -6.00 4.65
C MET A 131 -1.82 -4.95 4.80
N HIS A 132 -2.70 -4.77 3.81
CA HIS A 132 -3.73 -3.73 3.85
C HIS A 132 -5.10 -4.33 3.66
N ASP A 133 -5.97 -4.22 4.64
CA ASP A 133 -7.35 -4.70 4.50
C ASP A 133 -8.17 -3.76 3.61
N HIS A 134 -8.03 -2.46 3.79
CA HIS A 134 -8.82 -1.44 3.10
C HIS A 134 -8.04 -0.70 2.02
N GLY A 135 -8.71 -0.44 0.89
CA GLY A 135 -8.21 0.44 -0.18
C GLY A 135 -7.08 -0.15 -1.01
N CYS A 136 -6.80 -1.45 -0.87
CA CYS A 136 -5.77 -2.15 -1.62
C CYS A 136 -6.33 -3.17 -2.62
N ASP A 137 -7.66 -3.25 -2.79
CA ASP A 137 -8.28 -4.06 -3.86
C ASP A 137 -7.89 -3.55 -5.26
N ASP A 138 -7.50 -2.28 -5.35
CA ASP A 138 -6.89 -1.67 -6.53
C ASP A 138 -5.46 -1.25 -6.24
N VAL A 139 -4.51 -1.78 -7.00
CA VAL A 139 -3.09 -1.40 -6.96
C VAL A 139 -2.76 -0.52 -8.16
N TYR A 140 -2.07 0.59 -7.94
CA TYR A 140 -1.77 1.58 -8.97
C TYR A 140 -0.28 1.66 -9.27
N ILE A 141 0.09 1.39 -10.52
CA ILE A 141 1.47 1.41 -11.01
C ILE A 141 1.58 2.44 -12.15
N ILE A 142 2.56 3.33 -12.07
CA ILE A 142 2.89 4.27 -13.15
C ILE A 142 4.26 3.88 -13.70
N VAL A 143 4.29 3.49 -14.98
CA VAL A 143 5.51 3.08 -15.67
C VAL A 143 6.25 4.28 -16.23
N THR A 144 7.57 4.32 -16.00
CA THR A 144 8.47 5.41 -16.38
C THR A 144 9.80 4.85 -16.91
N ASP A 145 10.59 5.66 -17.62
CA ASP A 145 11.97 5.39 -18.03
C ASP A 145 13.02 6.24 -17.27
N MET A 146 12.65 6.74 -16.09
CA MET A 146 13.53 7.55 -15.25
C MET A 146 14.72 6.76 -14.70
N LYS A 147 15.86 7.42 -14.58
CA LYS A 147 17.07 6.93 -13.91
C LYS A 147 16.99 7.11 -12.39
N ARG A 148 17.93 6.48 -11.67
CA ARG A 148 18.06 6.55 -10.20
C ARG A 148 17.90 7.96 -9.63
N GLN A 149 18.72 8.91 -10.08
CA GLN A 149 18.67 10.29 -9.57
C GLN A 149 17.34 11.00 -9.89
N GLU A 150 16.77 10.73 -11.07
CA GLU A 150 15.49 11.32 -11.47
C GLU A 150 14.35 10.76 -10.63
N MET A 151 14.39 9.47 -10.28
CA MET A 151 13.45 8.83 -9.34
C MET A 151 13.56 9.44 -7.94
N ASP A 152 14.77 9.69 -7.44
CA ASP A 152 15.01 10.34 -6.14
C ASP A 152 14.43 11.77 -6.15
N ASP A 153 14.75 12.57 -7.18
CA ASP A 153 14.25 13.95 -7.32
C ASP A 153 12.72 14.04 -7.43
N VAL A 154 12.10 13.15 -8.22
CA VAL A 154 10.63 13.09 -8.37
C VAL A 154 9.96 12.65 -7.07
N THR A 155 10.57 11.71 -6.34
CA THR A 155 10.09 11.28 -5.03
C THR A 155 10.07 12.42 -4.03
N GLU A 156 11.15 13.22 -3.96
CA GLU A 156 11.21 14.39 -3.08
C GLU A 156 10.21 15.47 -3.46
N TYR A 157 10.02 15.72 -4.75
CA TYR A 157 8.97 16.60 -5.23
C TYR A 157 7.58 16.12 -4.79
N PHE A 158 7.27 14.82 -4.92
CA PHE A 158 5.97 14.31 -4.50
C PHE A 158 5.75 14.43 -2.99
N LYS A 159 6.79 14.21 -2.17
CA LYS A 159 6.73 14.48 -0.73
C LYS A 159 6.42 15.96 -0.46
N LEU A 160 7.08 16.89 -1.16
CA LEU A 160 6.84 18.33 -1.02
C LEU A 160 5.39 18.71 -1.37
N VAL A 161 4.91 18.30 -2.54
CA VAL A 161 3.55 18.63 -3.01
C VAL A 161 2.49 17.99 -2.12
N CYS A 162 2.65 16.72 -1.75
CA CYS A 162 1.67 16.02 -0.92
C CYS A 162 1.59 16.61 0.50
N ARG A 163 2.72 17.04 1.06
CA ARG A 163 2.76 17.63 2.40
C ARG A 163 2.13 19.01 2.47
N HIS A 164 2.25 19.81 1.41
CA HIS A 164 1.94 21.24 1.46
C HIS A 164 0.77 21.71 0.59
N ALA A 165 0.46 21.02 -0.50
CA ALA A 165 -0.59 21.43 -1.45
C ALA A 165 -1.76 20.43 -1.54
N TYR A 166 -1.62 19.21 -1.01
CA TYR A 166 -2.68 18.21 -1.11
C TYR A 166 -3.90 18.57 -0.24
N GLY A 167 -5.01 18.91 -0.91
CA GLY A 167 -6.30 19.24 -0.30
C GLY A 167 -6.28 20.44 0.66
N ARG A 168 -5.30 21.34 0.52
CA ARG A 168 -5.10 22.51 1.38
C ARG A 168 -4.70 23.72 0.55
N THR A 169 -4.99 24.91 1.06
CA THR A 169 -4.43 26.14 0.50
C THR A 169 -2.92 26.15 0.77
N CYS A 170 -2.13 26.10 -0.31
CA CYS A 170 -0.67 26.15 -0.22
C CYS A 170 -0.22 27.58 0.13
N LYS A 171 0.77 27.71 1.02
CA LYS A 171 1.41 29.02 1.30
C LYS A 171 2.15 29.49 0.05
N THR A 172 2.12 30.80 -0.24
CA THR A 172 2.69 31.37 -1.46
C THR A 172 4.15 30.97 -1.70
N ASN A 173 5.02 31.06 -0.69
CA ASN A 173 6.43 30.69 -0.79
C ASN A 173 6.63 29.21 -1.16
N ILE A 174 5.86 28.31 -0.55
CA ILE A 174 5.89 26.88 -0.87
C ILE A 174 5.28 26.62 -2.25
N GLY A 175 4.24 27.36 -2.64
CA GLY A 175 3.67 27.30 -3.98
C GLY A 175 4.69 27.65 -5.06
N THR A 176 5.48 28.70 -4.85
CA THR A 176 6.58 29.09 -5.74
C THR A 176 7.66 28.02 -5.80
N GLN A 177 8.04 27.42 -4.67
CA GLN A 177 9.00 26.31 -4.64
C GLN A 177 8.49 25.10 -5.44
N ILE A 178 7.23 24.71 -5.23
CA ILE A 178 6.60 23.60 -5.97
C ILE A 178 6.62 23.87 -7.48
N GLN A 179 6.28 25.09 -7.91
CA GLN A 179 6.30 25.45 -9.32
C GLN A 179 7.72 25.43 -9.90
N TYR A 180 8.71 25.92 -9.14
CA TYR A 180 10.12 25.88 -9.53
C TYR A 180 10.61 24.44 -9.71
N ASP A 181 10.36 23.57 -8.71
CA ASP A 181 10.77 22.17 -8.77
C ASP A 181 10.04 21.42 -9.90
N HIS A 182 8.75 21.72 -10.11
CA HIS A 182 7.98 21.16 -11.21
C HIS A 182 8.58 21.53 -12.58
N MET A 183 8.95 22.79 -12.76
CA MET A 183 9.57 23.28 -13.99
C MET A 183 10.97 22.69 -14.18
N ARG A 184 11.79 22.63 -13.12
CA ARG A 184 13.12 22.01 -13.12
C ARG A 184 13.06 20.55 -13.56
N LEU A 185 12.14 19.78 -12.98
CA LEU A 185 11.92 18.37 -13.32
C LEU A 185 11.40 18.21 -14.74
N SER A 186 10.44 19.05 -15.16
CA SER A 186 9.91 19.06 -16.53
C SER A 186 11.02 19.29 -17.56
N HIS A 187 11.88 20.29 -17.36
CA HIS A 187 13.00 20.54 -18.26
C HIS A 187 14.05 19.43 -18.23
N THR A 188 14.36 18.90 -17.05
CA THR A 188 15.33 17.80 -16.90
C THR A 188 14.88 16.57 -17.65
N LEU A 189 13.66 16.09 -17.39
CA LEU A 189 13.11 14.89 -18.04
C LEU A 189 12.92 15.10 -19.55
N LEU A 190 12.51 16.30 -19.97
CA LEU A 190 12.38 16.63 -21.40
C LEU A 190 13.74 16.61 -22.11
N LYS A 191 14.78 17.21 -21.52
CA LYS A 191 16.14 17.21 -22.07
C LYS A 191 16.69 15.78 -22.22
N GLN A 192 16.35 14.91 -21.28
CA GLN A 192 16.71 13.48 -21.31
C GLN A 192 15.77 12.63 -22.17
N ARG A 193 14.75 13.24 -22.82
CA ARG A 193 13.74 12.58 -23.65
C ARG A 193 13.00 11.44 -22.95
N ARG A 194 12.72 11.64 -21.66
CA ARG A 194 12.00 10.67 -20.82
C ARG A 194 10.54 10.57 -21.22
N THR A 195 10.00 9.37 -21.07
CA THR A 195 8.61 9.02 -21.35
C THR A 195 8.03 8.16 -20.21
N PRO A 196 6.90 8.56 -19.61
CA PRO A 196 6.17 9.81 -19.82
C PRO A 196 6.96 11.07 -19.43
N CYS A 197 6.54 12.24 -19.92
CA CYS A 197 7.13 13.50 -19.47
C CYS A 197 6.66 13.84 -18.05
N PHE A 198 7.42 14.67 -17.32
CA PHE A 198 7.10 14.95 -15.92
C PHE A 198 5.66 15.45 -15.66
N PRO A 199 5.09 16.39 -16.45
CA PRO A 199 3.71 16.80 -16.28
C PRO A 199 2.69 15.65 -16.37
N GLN A 200 2.92 14.66 -17.25
CA GLN A 200 2.06 13.49 -17.36
C GLN A 200 2.13 12.63 -16.10
N ILE A 201 3.34 12.41 -15.57
CA ILE A 201 3.57 11.64 -14.32
C ILE A 201 2.94 12.35 -13.12
N ASP A 202 3.17 13.65 -12.97
CA ASP A 202 2.61 14.43 -11.87
C ASP A 202 1.07 14.45 -11.90
N LEU A 203 0.50 14.67 -13.09
CA LEU A 203 -0.94 14.70 -13.28
C LEU A 203 -1.57 13.38 -12.85
N ILE A 204 -1.10 12.25 -13.40
CA ILE A 204 -1.69 10.94 -13.11
C ILE A 204 -1.50 10.59 -11.64
N PHE A 205 -0.32 10.83 -11.08
CA PHE A 205 0.00 10.52 -9.69
C PHE A 205 -0.95 11.24 -8.73
N ARG A 206 -1.10 12.56 -8.89
CA ARG A 206 -2.00 13.35 -8.05
C ARG A 206 -3.47 12.99 -8.30
N ALA A 207 -3.86 12.70 -9.54
CA ALA A 207 -5.23 12.29 -9.85
C ALA A 207 -5.61 10.97 -9.15
N ILE A 208 -4.72 9.97 -9.16
CA ILE A 208 -4.90 8.71 -8.40
C ILE A 208 -5.06 9.01 -6.91
N LEU A 209 -4.20 9.86 -6.34
CA LEU A 209 -4.30 10.21 -4.92
C LEU A 209 -5.67 10.83 -4.58
N TYR A 210 -6.15 11.79 -5.38
CA TYR A 210 -7.41 12.49 -5.12
C TYR A 210 -8.64 11.61 -5.29
N GLU A 211 -8.69 10.85 -6.39
CA GLU A 211 -9.88 10.08 -6.78
C GLU A 211 -9.93 8.70 -6.11
N LYS A 212 -8.79 8.02 -6.00
CA LYS A 212 -8.71 6.62 -5.57
C LYS A 212 -8.22 6.47 -4.14
N ARG A 213 -7.38 7.40 -3.66
CA ARG A 213 -6.87 7.45 -2.27
C ARG A 213 -6.23 6.14 -1.79
N PRO A 214 -5.40 5.46 -2.61
CA PRO A 214 -4.83 4.17 -2.23
C PRO A 214 -3.89 4.31 -1.02
N PRO A 215 -3.57 3.21 -0.30
CA PRO A 215 -2.55 3.20 0.73
C PRO A 215 -1.17 3.57 0.19
N PHE A 216 -0.83 3.12 -1.02
CA PHE A 216 0.43 3.40 -1.72
C PHE A 216 0.23 3.51 -3.24
N ILE A 217 1.22 4.07 -3.94
CA ILE A 217 1.33 4.10 -5.41
C ILE A 217 2.75 3.65 -5.77
N ILE A 218 2.92 2.94 -6.88
CA ILE A 218 4.23 2.48 -7.35
C ILE A 218 4.64 3.27 -8.59
N LEU A 219 5.84 3.87 -8.56
CA LEU A 219 6.52 4.34 -9.76
C LEU A 219 7.47 3.23 -10.21
N PHE A 220 7.14 2.59 -11.33
CA PHE A 220 7.94 1.50 -11.89
C PHE A 220 8.88 2.04 -12.96
N SER A 221 10.19 1.88 -12.76
CA SER A 221 11.16 2.15 -13.82
C SER A 221 11.54 0.86 -14.53
N HIS A 222 11.40 0.83 -15.85
CA HIS A 222 11.86 -0.31 -16.66
C HIS A 222 13.35 -0.21 -17.04
N GLN A 223 14.07 0.80 -16.53
CA GLN A 223 15.51 0.93 -16.73
C GLN A 223 16.23 0.00 -15.75
N THR A 224 17.08 -0.90 -16.27
CA THR A 224 17.85 -1.88 -15.47
C THR A 224 18.85 -1.25 -14.51
N THR A 225 19.20 0.02 -14.70
CA THR A 225 20.11 0.80 -13.84
C THR A 225 19.37 1.69 -12.84
N SER A 226 18.04 1.61 -12.81
CA SER A 226 17.19 2.33 -11.87
C SER A 226 16.50 1.36 -10.91
N TYR A 227 15.75 1.92 -9.99
CA TYR A 227 14.90 1.19 -9.06
C TYR A 227 13.47 1.69 -9.23
N SER A 228 12.50 0.87 -8.83
CA SER A 228 11.10 1.23 -8.70
C SER A 228 10.80 1.69 -7.28
N GLN A 229 9.97 2.73 -7.13
CA GLN A 229 9.68 3.35 -5.83
C GLN A 229 8.24 3.09 -5.41
N ILE A 230 8.07 2.55 -4.21
CA ILE A 230 6.77 2.51 -3.53
C ILE A 230 6.60 3.81 -2.74
N LEU A 231 5.50 4.53 -2.96
CA LEU A 231 5.16 5.80 -2.31
C LEU A 231 3.96 5.59 -1.39
N PHE A 232 4.20 5.51 -0.09
CA PHE A 232 3.16 5.32 0.91
C PHE A 232 2.47 6.65 1.22
N THR A 233 1.13 6.65 1.24
CA THR A 233 0.37 7.87 1.51
C THR A 233 0.41 8.29 2.97
N HIS A 234 0.70 7.37 3.89
CA HIS A 234 0.73 7.61 5.32
C HIS A 234 1.72 6.66 6.05
N PRO A 235 2.38 7.09 7.15
CA PRO A 235 3.32 6.22 7.88
C PRO A 235 2.72 4.92 8.40
N SER A 236 1.42 4.89 8.70
CA SER A 236 0.73 3.68 9.17
C SER A 236 0.52 2.60 8.09
N PHE A 237 0.77 2.93 6.83
CA PHE A 237 0.72 1.99 5.71
C PHE A 237 2.09 1.37 5.42
N VAL A 238 3.12 1.79 6.15
CA VAL A 238 4.48 1.29 5.96
C VAL A 238 4.63 -0.05 6.69
N PRO A 239 5.20 -1.08 6.04
CA PRO A 239 5.56 -2.35 6.67
C PRO A 239 6.50 -2.16 7.86
N ALA A 240 6.46 -3.09 8.81
CA ALA A 240 7.29 -3.05 10.00
C ALA A 240 8.71 -3.56 9.68
N GLY A 241 9.72 -2.73 9.90
CA GLY A 241 11.10 -3.06 9.51
C GLY A 241 11.71 -4.26 10.25
N ASP A 242 11.21 -4.56 11.45
CA ASP A 242 11.59 -5.72 12.25
C ASP A 242 11.21 -7.08 11.65
N ILE A 243 10.28 -7.09 10.70
CA ILE A 243 9.85 -8.30 9.96
C ILE A 243 10.57 -8.39 8.62
N PHE A 244 10.75 -7.26 7.95
CA PHE A 244 11.19 -7.21 6.55
C PHE A 244 12.66 -6.80 6.37
N PHE A 245 13.45 -6.66 7.44
CA PHE A 245 14.84 -6.21 7.35
C PHE A 245 15.71 -7.09 6.43
N ASP A 246 15.45 -8.39 6.41
CA ASP A 246 16.10 -9.42 5.60
C ASP A 246 15.24 -9.90 4.43
N PHE A 247 14.14 -9.18 4.13
CA PHE A 247 13.31 -9.51 2.98
C PHE A 247 14.17 -9.50 1.70
N PRO A 248 14.02 -10.51 0.81
CA PRO A 248 14.86 -10.62 -0.37
C PRO A 248 14.85 -9.34 -1.19
N SER A 249 16.05 -8.92 -1.55
CA SER A 249 16.28 -7.78 -2.42
C SER A 249 17.30 -8.20 -3.47
N GLY A 250 17.11 -7.81 -4.72
CA GLY A 250 18.07 -8.13 -5.75
C GLY A 250 17.62 -7.71 -7.14
N CYS A 251 18.58 -7.72 -8.04
CA CYS A 251 18.41 -7.52 -9.46
C CYS A 251 18.80 -8.85 -10.15
N PRO A 252 18.15 -9.29 -11.24
CA PRO A 252 18.54 -10.52 -11.95
C PRO A 252 19.87 -10.41 -12.71
N ASN A 253 20.53 -9.24 -12.70
CA ASN A 253 21.81 -9.04 -13.37
C ASN A 253 22.97 -9.51 -12.46
N PRO A 254 23.74 -10.53 -12.88
CA PRO A 254 24.81 -11.14 -12.07
C PRO A 254 25.98 -10.20 -11.77
N CYS A 255 26.05 -9.03 -12.41
CA CYS A 255 27.05 -8.01 -12.13
C CYS A 255 26.60 -6.99 -11.06
N CYS A 256 25.38 -7.10 -10.54
CA CYS A 256 24.90 -6.28 -9.44
C CYS A 256 25.53 -6.70 -8.11
N ASN A 257 25.82 -5.73 -7.25
CA ASN A 257 26.13 -5.96 -5.84
C ASN A 257 24.83 -6.04 -5.00
N ASP A 258 24.97 -6.38 -3.71
CA ASP A 258 23.87 -6.51 -2.74
C ASP A 258 23.00 -5.25 -2.58
N ASP A 259 23.48 -4.09 -3.07
CA ASP A 259 22.77 -2.81 -3.06
C ASP A 259 21.87 -2.59 -4.29
N CYS A 260 21.80 -3.55 -5.23
CA CYS A 260 20.93 -3.41 -6.38
C CYS A 260 19.52 -3.92 -6.09
N GLU A 261 18.62 -2.98 -5.84
CA GLU A 261 17.20 -3.24 -5.63
C GLU A 261 16.42 -2.80 -6.87
N MET A 262 15.72 -3.74 -7.51
CA MET A 262 14.81 -3.44 -8.61
C MET A 262 13.56 -2.68 -8.15
N ILE A 263 13.14 -2.94 -6.91
CA ILE A 263 12.09 -2.20 -6.20
C ILE A 263 12.60 -1.89 -4.79
N ARG A 264 12.50 -0.61 -4.38
CA ARG A 264 12.85 -0.18 -3.03
C ARG A 264 11.75 -0.57 -2.05
N PHE A 265 11.78 -1.83 -1.61
CA PHE A 265 10.91 -2.31 -0.53
C PHE A 265 11.39 -1.73 0.81
N PRO A 266 10.48 -1.26 1.70
CA PRO A 266 10.85 -0.57 2.93
C PRO A 266 11.33 -1.53 4.03
N ARG A 267 12.46 -2.21 3.82
CA ARG A 267 13.06 -3.17 4.75
C ARG A 267 13.39 -2.58 6.13
N ARG A 268 13.68 -1.28 6.18
CA ARG A 268 13.93 -0.51 7.42
C ARG A 268 12.69 0.19 7.98
N GLY A 269 11.50 -0.26 7.58
CA GLY A 269 10.23 0.35 7.97
C GLY A 269 10.13 1.81 7.53
N ILE A 270 9.65 2.69 8.43
CA ILE A 270 9.40 4.11 8.13
C ILE A 270 10.67 4.84 7.67
N GLU A 271 11.84 4.51 8.23
CA GLU A 271 13.11 5.16 7.88
C GLU A 271 13.55 4.85 6.45
N GLY A 272 13.23 3.66 5.95
CA GLY A 272 13.51 3.24 4.57
C GLY A 272 12.39 3.54 3.58
N ALA A 273 11.25 4.09 4.03
CA ALA A 273 10.06 4.25 3.20
C ALA A 273 9.94 5.66 2.61
N ALA A 274 9.51 5.75 1.35
CA ALA A 274 9.07 7.02 0.77
C ALA A 274 7.62 7.31 1.20
N VAL A 275 7.47 8.13 2.25
CA VAL A 275 6.16 8.49 2.81
C VAL A 275 5.76 9.92 2.40
N LEU A 276 4.60 10.06 1.78
CA LEU A 276 4.04 11.33 1.30
C LEU A 276 3.47 12.20 2.44
N SER A 277 3.13 11.58 3.57
CA SER A 277 2.55 12.21 4.76
C SER A 277 1.27 13.00 4.47
N ILE A 278 0.36 12.40 3.70
CA ILE A 278 -0.94 13.00 3.37
C ILE A 278 -1.79 13.05 4.62
N LYS A 279 -2.09 14.27 5.08
CA LYS A 279 -2.97 14.49 6.23
C LYS A 279 -4.44 14.29 5.81
N ARG A 280 -4.97 13.07 5.99
CA ARG A 280 -6.41 12.77 5.82
C ARG A 280 -7.19 13.25 7.06
N GLY A 281 -8.30 13.97 6.84
CA GLY A 281 -9.11 14.57 7.90
C GLY A 281 -10.02 15.71 7.39
N GLY A 282 -11.19 15.90 7.99
CA GLY A 282 -12.15 16.94 7.59
C GLY A 282 -12.81 16.62 6.23
N ARG A 283 -12.82 17.58 5.29
CA ARG A 283 -13.43 17.42 3.95
C ARG A 283 -12.77 16.34 3.08
N LEU A 284 -11.56 15.88 3.44
CA LEU A 284 -10.78 14.91 2.66
C LEU A 284 -10.90 13.46 3.17
N GLY A 285 -11.81 13.21 4.12
CA GLY A 285 -12.08 11.87 4.66
C GLY A 285 -11.66 11.70 6.11
N ARG A 286 -11.80 10.47 6.62
CA ARG A 286 -11.50 10.11 8.01
C ARG A 286 -10.00 10.17 8.30
N LYS A 287 -9.64 10.53 9.54
CA LYS A 287 -8.26 10.42 10.01
C LYS A 287 -7.82 8.96 9.93
N ILE A 288 -6.65 8.70 9.38
CA ILE A 288 -6.07 7.36 9.37
C ILE A 288 -5.63 7.05 10.80
N LYS A 289 -6.25 6.04 11.40
CA LYS A 289 -5.86 5.46 12.68
C LYS A 289 -5.85 3.94 12.49
N ALA A 290 -4.84 3.27 13.04
CA ALA A 290 -4.87 1.82 13.14
C ALA A 290 -6.09 1.42 13.98
N LYS A 291 -6.91 0.54 13.43
CA LYS A 291 -8.06 -0.04 14.11
C LYS A 291 -7.71 -1.45 14.54
N GLU A 292 -8.36 -1.92 15.59
CA GLU A 292 -8.36 -3.34 15.94
C GLU A 292 -9.75 -3.86 15.63
N MET A 293 -9.87 -4.54 14.50
CA MET A 293 -11.16 -5.00 13.97
C MET A 293 -11.42 -6.46 14.34
N CYS A 294 -12.69 -6.86 14.31
CA CYS A 294 -13.06 -8.28 14.28
C CYS A 294 -12.36 -8.99 13.10
N ASN A 295 -11.80 -10.18 13.34
CA ASN A 295 -11.02 -10.89 12.31
C ASN A 295 -11.87 -11.39 11.14
N TRP A 296 -13.15 -11.70 11.37
CA TRP A 296 -14.07 -12.02 10.27
C TRP A 296 -14.22 -10.82 9.33
N ILE A 297 -13.84 -11.01 8.06
CA ILE A 297 -13.66 -9.93 7.08
C ILE A 297 -14.93 -9.12 6.81
N ASP A 298 -16.10 -9.76 6.88
CA ASP A 298 -17.40 -9.11 6.65
C ASP A 298 -17.90 -8.32 7.88
N CYS A 299 -17.19 -8.35 9.01
CA CYS A 299 -17.60 -7.67 10.24
C CYS A 299 -16.90 -6.33 10.44
N SER A 300 -17.67 -5.23 10.53
CA SER A 300 -17.15 -3.88 10.76
C SER A 300 -16.90 -3.51 12.24
N ALA A 301 -17.02 -4.45 13.18
CA ALA A 301 -16.80 -4.15 14.60
C ALA A 301 -15.34 -3.77 14.88
N CYS A 302 -15.16 -2.65 15.59
CA CYS A 302 -13.88 -2.08 15.97
C CYS A 302 -13.77 -2.02 17.50
N PHE A 303 -12.67 -2.50 18.08
CA PHE A 303 -12.50 -2.59 19.54
C PHE A 303 -11.88 -1.34 20.17
N ASN A 304 -11.20 -0.50 19.38
CA ASN A 304 -10.43 0.66 19.88
C ASN A 304 -11.02 2.00 19.43
N GLU A 305 -12.30 2.03 19.05
CA GLU A 305 -12.99 3.29 18.78
C GLU A 305 -13.34 3.92 20.12
N GLU A 306 -12.41 4.71 20.69
CA GLU A 306 -12.76 5.65 21.75
C GLU A 306 -13.94 6.48 21.25
N THR A 307 -15.07 6.33 21.92
CA THR A 307 -16.32 7.02 21.62
C THR A 307 -16.02 8.52 21.48
N GLN A 308 -15.95 9.01 20.25
CA GLN A 308 -15.98 10.44 20.00
C GLN A 308 -17.39 10.90 20.37
N HIS A 309 -17.62 11.15 21.65
CA HIS A 309 -18.71 12.02 22.08
C HIS A 309 -18.44 13.37 21.43
N TYR A 310 -19.04 13.59 20.26
CA TYR A 310 -19.32 14.92 19.78
C TYR A 310 -20.24 15.54 20.84
N ALA A 311 -19.64 16.33 21.74
CA ALA A 311 -20.37 17.33 22.47
C ALA A 311 -20.88 18.35 21.46
N GLU A 312 -22.02 18.06 20.84
CA GLU A 312 -22.91 19.12 20.39
C GLU A 312 -23.33 19.88 21.64
N SER A 313 -22.72 21.05 21.85
CA SER A 313 -23.32 22.08 22.71
C SER A 313 -24.65 22.47 22.08
N SER A 314 -25.71 21.77 22.45
CA SER A 314 -27.07 22.27 22.40
C SER A 314 -27.59 22.24 23.83
N GLU A 315 -27.67 23.43 24.42
CA GLU A 315 -28.36 23.66 25.68
C GLU A 315 -29.80 23.16 25.58
N GLY A 316 -30.26 22.37 26.55
CA GLY A 316 -31.69 22.05 26.65
C GLY A 316 -32.04 20.76 27.37
N SER A 317 -32.22 20.87 28.68
CA SER A 317 -33.24 20.18 29.49
C SER A 317 -33.11 18.69 29.84
N GLN A 318 -33.04 18.52 31.16
CA GLN A 318 -33.11 17.34 32.00
C GLN A 318 -34.20 16.32 31.61
N SER A 319 -33.82 15.04 31.53
CA SER A 319 -34.57 13.97 32.19
C SER A 319 -33.66 12.75 32.41
N SER A 320 -33.62 12.31 33.66
CA SER A 320 -32.78 11.25 34.20
C SER A 320 -33.43 9.90 33.94
N VAL A 321 -32.78 9.01 33.17
CA VAL A 321 -33.05 7.56 33.22
C VAL A 321 -31.74 6.80 32.95
N GLU A 322 -31.34 6.05 33.97
CA GLU A 322 -30.49 4.85 34.01
C GLU A 322 -29.23 4.79 33.13
N SER A 323 -28.09 4.90 33.83
CA SER A 323 -26.77 4.42 33.42
C SER A 323 -26.81 2.96 32.96
N GLY A 324 -27.02 2.76 31.67
CA GLY A 324 -26.62 1.55 30.99
C GLY A 324 -25.11 1.59 30.79
N ASP A 325 -24.38 0.81 31.57
CA ASP A 325 -23.01 0.39 31.26
C ASP A 325 -22.96 0.00 29.77
N THR A 326 -22.42 0.85 28.91
CA THR A 326 -21.98 0.39 27.60
C THR A 326 -20.83 -0.57 27.88
N PRO A 327 -20.98 -1.89 27.69
CA PRO A 327 -19.88 -2.79 27.92
C PRO A 327 -18.79 -2.38 26.96
N THR A 328 -17.63 -2.00 27.49
CA THR A 328 -16.39 -2.02 26.73
C THR A 328 -16.27 -3.44 26.19
N THR A 329 -16.68 -3.65 24.93
CA THR A 329 -16.72 -4.96 24.29
C THR A 329 -15.30 -5.43 24.07
N ASN A 330 -14.71 -6.00 25.12
CA ASN A 330 -13.47 -6.73 25.08
C ASN A 330 -13.72 -7.97 24.22
N GLY A 331 -13.45 -7.85 22.92
CA GLY A 331 -13.65 -8.93 21.96
C GLY A 331 -12.97 -10.24 22.39
N LEU A 332 -13.53 -11.35 21.92
CA LEU A 332 -13.09 -12.71 22.18
C LEU A 332 -11.77 -12.99 21.44
N VAL A 333 -10.68 -13.09 22.19
CA VAL A 333 -9.36 -13.48 21.66
C VAL A 333 -9.29 -15.00 21.53
N CYS A 334 -8.75 -15.51 20.41
CA CYS A 334 -8.56 -16.95 20.27
C CYS A 334 -7.64 -17.50 21.38
N SER A 335 -8.15 -18.43 22.18
CA SER A 335 -7.42 -19.00 23.32
C SER A 335 -6.15 -19.77 22.94
N LYS A 336 -6.09 -20.31 21.71
CA LYS A 336 -4.96 -21.12 21.23
C LYS A 336 -3.81 -20.28 20.69
N CYS A 337 -4.08 -19.42 19.70
CA CYS A 337 -3.03 -18.63 19.04
C CYS A 337 -2.84 -17.23 19.63
N ARG A 338 -3.89 -16.66 20.24
CA ARG A 338 -3.95 -15.28 20.74
C ARG A 338 -3.67 -14.20 19.69
N LEU A 339 -3.71 -14.55 18.39
CA LEU A 339 -3.43 -13.63 17.30
C LEU A 339 -4.67 -12.91 16.77
N VAL A 340 -5.85 -13.51 16.89
CA VAL A 340 -7.10 -12.98 16.30
C VAL A 340 -8.13 -12.70 17.38
N LYS A 341 -8.99 -11.73 17.11
CA LYS A 341 -10.05 -11.26 18.02
C LYS A 341 -11.38 -11.17 17.28
N TYR A 342 -12.46 -11.58 17.94
CA TYR A 342 -13.81 -11.61 17.37
C TYR A 342 -14.78 -10.87 18.27
N CYS A 343 -15.80 -10.22 17.71
CA CYS A 343 -16.84 -9.60 18.53
C CYS A 343 -17.88 -10.63 19.04
N SER A 344 -17.92 -11.84 18.48
CA SER A 344 -18.83 -12.92 18.89
C SER A 344 -18.29 -14.31 18.55
N PRO A 345 -18.76 -15.39 19.22
CA PRO A 345 -18.40 -16.76 18.88
C PRO A 345 -18.92 -17.18 17.50
N GLU A 346 -19.97 -16.53 17.00
CA GLU A 346 -20.48 -16.76 15.64
C GLU A 346 -19.45 -16.33 14.58
N HIS A 347 -18.84 -15.15 14.74
CA HIS A 347 -17.83 -14.67 13.81
C HIS A 347 -16.57 -15.55 13.83
N GLN A 348 -16.20 -16.07 15.01
CA GLN A 348 -15.14 -17.07 15.12
C GLN A 348 -15.47 -18.34 14.33
N ARG A 349 -16.72 -18.83 14.37
CA ARG A 349 -17.15 -20.01 13.61
C ARG A 349 -17.12 -19.77 12.10
N LYS A 350 -17.59 -18.59 11.64
CA LYS A 350 -17.55 -18.21 10.21
C LYS A 350 -16.13 -18.10 9.68
N ASP A 351 -15.21 -17.55 10.47
CA ASP A 351 -13.79 -17.40 10.12
C ASP A 351 -12.95 -18.68 10.34
N TRP A 352 -13.52 -19.71 10.97
CA TRP A 352 -12.75 -20.85 11.45
C TRP A 352 -12.05 -21.64 10.33
N GLU A 353 -12.68 -21.73 9.17
CA GLU A 353 -12.12 -22.43 8.02
C GLU A 353 -10.81 -21.82 7.55
N GLU A 354 -10.73 -20.48 7.49
CA GLU A 354 -9.49 -19.77 7.16
C GLU A 354 -8.51 -19.82 8.35
N HIS A 355 -8.97 -19.43 9.55
CA HIS A 355 -8.13 -19.28 10.73
C HIS A 355 -7.45 -20.59 11.17
N ARG A 356 -8.11 -21.76 11.07
CA ARG A 356 -7.53 -23.05 11.49
C ARG A 356 -6.24 -23.42 10.74
N ARG A 357 -6.00 -22.84 9.56
CA ARG A 357 -4.77 -23.01 8.77
C ARG A 357 -3.55 -22.47 9.50
N VAL A 358 -3.72 -21.36 10.23
CA VAL A 358 -2.63 -20.68 10.96
C VAL A 358 -2.74 -20.75 12.49
N CYS A 359 -3.84 -21.29 13.03
CA CYS A 359 -4.05 -21.39 14.47
C CYS A 359 -3.10 -22.39 15.17
N ALA A 360 -2.00 -21.89 15.70
CA ALA A 360 -1.00 -22.62 16.49
C ALA A 360 -0.68 -21.89 17.80
N LYS A 361 -0.18 -22.63 18.81
CA LYS A 361 0.31 -22.01 20.05
C LYS A 361 1.52 -21.10 19.72
N PRO A 362 1.61 -19.89 20.32
CA PRO A 362 2.80 -19.06 20.21
C PRO A 362 4.06 -19.85 20.59
N ALA A 363 5.20 -19.53 19.98
CA ALA A 363 6.48 -19.99 20.49
C ALA A 363 6.65 -19.39 21.90
N ALA A 364 7.01 -20.24 22.88
CA ALA A 364 7.24 -19.81 24.25
C ALA A 364 8.54 -19.00 24.37
#